data_AF-A0A434GJY0-F1
#
_entry.id   AF-A0A434GJY0-F1
#
_cell.length_a   1.000
_cell.length_b   1.000
_cell.length_c   1.000
_cell.angle_alpha   90.00
_cell.angle_beta   90.00
_cell.angle_gamma   90.00
#
_symmetry.space_group_name_H-M   'P 1'
#
loop_
_entity.id
_entity.type
_entity.pdbx_description
1 polymer ?
#
loop_
_entity_poly.entity_id
_entity_poly.type
_entity_poly.pdbx_seq_one_letter_code
_entity_poly.pdbx_strand_id
1 'polypeptide(L)'
;MTKPSTQTPNSTPSTDDPFLWLEDRTAKQSLDWVHRQNEITVGELQGDPSYQASFQTALDLMTAEDNIAVGAALKGHVYNFWQDKTNVLGLWRRTTVASYKTEKPDWETIVDFDQLAAKEGIKWVFSGAR
;
A
#
# COMPACT_ATOMS: atom_id res chain seq x y z
N MET A 1 -55.96 10.26 3.37
CA MET A 1 -55.08 11.28 3.99
C MET A 1 -54.39 10.64 5.18
N THR A 2 -53.22 10.05 4.93
CA THR A 2 -52.32 9.44 5.92
C THR A 2 -51.53 10.56 6.61
N LYS A 3 -51.68 10.69 7.93
CA LYS A 3 -50.89 11.59 8.77
C LYS A 3 -49.54 10.94 9.11
N PRO A 4 -48.45 11.72 9.24
CA PRO A 4 -47.08 11.21 9.30
C PRO A 4 -46.75 10.59 10.66
N SER A 5 -45.95 9.52 10.64
CA SER A 5 -45.35 8.90 11.83
C SER A 5 -44.38 9.86 12.51
N THR A 6 -44.62 10.14 13.79
CA THR A 6 -43.69 10.86 14.65
C THR A 6 -42.44 10.02 14.85
N GLN A 7 -41.31 10.47 14.30
CA GLN A 7 -39.99 9.91 14.59
C GLN A 7 -39.62 10.28 16.03
N THR A 8 -39.49 9.26 16.88
CA THR A 8 -38.96 9.40 18.25
C THR A 8 -37.53 9.95 18.17
N PRO A 9 -37.16 10.95 18.99
CA PRO A 9 -35.81 11.52 18.96
C PRO A 9 -34.77 10.45 19.31
N ASN A 10 -33.67 10.46 18.53
CA ASN A 10 -32.50 9.62 18.67
C ASN A 10 -32.11 9.37 20.14
N SER A 11 -31.96 8.10 20.48
CA SER A 11 -31.28 7.64 21.68
C SER A 11 -29.92 8.34 21.81
N THR A 12 -29.72 9.04 22.91
CA THR A 12 -28.42 9.58 23.31
C THR A 12 -27.38 8.44 23.34
N PRO A 13 -26.23 8.56 22.65
CA PRO A 13 -25.20 7.53 22.75
C PRO A 13 -24.65 7.51 24.18
N SER A 14 -24.54 6.30 24.74
CA SER A 14 -23.95 6.02 26.05
C SER A 14 -22.58 6.70 26.19
N THR A 15 -22.46 7.58 27.17
CA THR A 15 -21.31 8.47 27.41
C THR A 15 -20.22 7.82 28.26
N ASP A 16 -19.79 6.60 27.96
CA ASP A 16 -18.62 6.00 28.62
C ASP A 16 -17.79 5.17 27.63
N ASP A 17 -17.33 5.80 26.54
CA ASP A 17 -16.24 5.24 25.73
C ASP A 17 -14.88 5.77 26.27
N PRO A 18 -14.12 4.96 27.03
CA PRO A 18 -12.82 5.38 27.57
C PRO A 18 -11.77 5.61 26.47
N PHE A 19 -12.06 5.23 25.22
CA PHE A 19 -11.14 5.30 24.09
C PHE A 19 -11.53 6.35 23.05
N LEU A 20 -12.55 7.18 23.30
CA LEU A 20 -13.01 8.22 22.35
C LEU A 20 -11.87 9.13 21.85
N TRP A 21 -10.86 9.39 22.69
CA TRP A 21 -9.70 10.19 22.32
C TRP A 21 -8.84 9.58 21.20
N LEU A 22 -8.91 8.26 20.96
CA LEU A 22 -8.22 7.61 19.84
C LEU A 22 -8.82 7.98 18.48
N GLU A 23 -10.02 8.55 18.42
CA GLU A 23 -10.64 9.00 17.16
C GLU A 23 -9.92 10.23 16.57
N ASP A 24 -9.28 11.06 17.42
CA ASP A 24 -8.36 12.08 16.95
C ASP A 24 -7.02 11.44 16.58
N ARG A 25 -6.92 11.06 15.30
CA ARG A 25 -5.76 10.32 14.75
C ARG A 25 -4.47 11.14 14.68
N THR A 26 -4.52 12.46 14.87
CA THR A 26 -3.34 13.33 14.80
C THR A 26 -2.94 13.89 16.16
N ALA A 27 -3.80 13.73 17.18
CA ALA A 27 -3.48 14.10 18.55
C ALA A 27 -2.23 13.35 19.06
N LYS A 28 -1.39 14.08 19.81
CA LYS A 28 -0.17 13.53 20.42
C LYS A 28 -0.48 12.30 21.29
N GLN A 29 -1.58 12.33 22.06
CA GLN A 29 -1.97 11.23 22.94
C GLN A 29 -2.24 9.94 22.14
N SER A 30 -2.98 10.05 21.04
CA SER A 30 -3.30 8.95 20.12
C SER A 30 -2.05 8.37 19.49
N LEU A 31 -1.17 9.23 18.97
CA LEU A 31 0.10 8.79 18.38
C LEU A 31 1.02 8.12 19.41
N ASP A 32 1.19 8.70 20.61
CA ASP A 32 1.98 8.10 21.70
C ASP A 32 1.45 6.72 22.10
N TRP A 33 0.13 6.54 22.10
CA TRP A 33 -0.47 5.24 22.37
C TRP A 33 -0.20 4.24 21.24
N VAL A 34 -0.39 4.62 19.98
CA VAL A 34 -0.08 3.78 18.81
C VAL A 34 1.39 3.35 18.82
N HIS A 35 2.32 4.27 19.10
CA HIS A 35 3.74 3.96 19.18
C HIS A 35 4.03 2.89 20.24
N ARG A 36 3.45 3.01 21.44
CA ARG A 36 3.60 1.99 22.50
C ARG A 36 3.03 0.63 22.10
N GLN A 37 1.87 0.60 21.44
CA GLN A 37 1.30 -0.67 20.97
C GLN A 37 2.15 -1.29 19.85
N ASN A 38 2.69 -0.47 18.94
CA ASN A 38 3.61 -0.93 17.90
C ASN A 38 4.89 -1.51 18.51
N GLU A 39 5.48 -0.88 19.52
CA GLU A 39 6.68 -1.40 20.19
C GLU A 39 6.44 -2.79 20.82
N ILE A 40 5.31 -2.98 21.50
CA ILE A 40 4.93 -4.27 22.09
C ILE A 40 4.81 -5.33 20.99
N THR A 41 3.98 -5.06 19.98
CA THR A 41 3.67 -6.04 18.93
C THR A 41 4.85 -6.34 18.02
N VAL A 42 5.66 -5.34 17.66
CA VAL A 42 6.90 -5.54 16.89
C VAL A 42 7.89 -6.36 17.71
N GLY A 43 8.05 -6.08 19.00
CA GLY A 43 8.92 -6.84 19.88
C GLY A 43 8.50 -8.30 20.00
N GLU A 44 7.20 -8.58 20.15
CA GLU A 44 6.65 -9.93 20.20
C GLU A 44 6.85 -10.67 18.87
N LEU A 45 6.47 -10.07 17.74
CA LEU A 45 6.52 -10.71 16.43
C LEU A 45 7.95 -10.92 15.93
N GLN A 46 8.83 -9.93 16.08
CA GLN A 46 10.24 -10.05 15.67
C GLN A 46 11.08 -10.88 16.65
N GLY A 47 10.62 -11.03 17.88
CA GLY A 47 11.23 -11.90 18.88
C GLY A 47 11.01 -13.39 18.62
N ASP A 48 10.04 -13.75 17.76
CA ASP A 48 9.82 -15.14 17.36
C ASP A 48 11.03 -15.67 16.55
N PRO A 49 11.65 -16.80 16.93
CA PRO A 49 12.80 -17.37 16.20
C PRO A 49 12.54 -17.65 14.71
N SER A 50 11.29 -17.84 14.31
CA SER A 50 10.89 -18.09 12.92
C SER A 50 10.76 -16.82 12.08
N TYR A 51 10.72 -15.63 12.71
CA TYR A 51 10.49 -14.35 12.03
C TYR A 51 11.50 -14.11 10.92
N GLN A 52 12.81 -14.20 11.23
CA GLN A 52 13.85 -13.80 10.28
C GLN A 52 13.84 -14.67 9.02
N ALA A 53 13.64 -15.98 9.17
CA ALA A 53 13.56 -16.90 8.03
C ALA A 53 12.32 -16.62 7.17
N SER A 54 11.18 -16.36 7.80
CA SER A 54 9.92 -16.04 7.13
C SER A 54 10.01 -14.70 6.39
N PHE A 55 10.60 -13.68 7.04
CA PHE A 55 10.83 -12.36 6.46
C PHE A 55 11.74 -12.46 5.23
N GLN A 56 12.86 -13.18 5.33
CA GLN A 56 13.77 -13.32 4.20
C GLN A 56 13.11 -14.06 3.02
N THR A 57 12.37 -15.13 3.30
CA THR A 57 11.61 -15.86 2.27
C THR A 57 10.60 -14.95 1.56
N ALA A 58 9.84 -14.17 2.33
CA ALA A 58 8.87 -13.23 1.77
C ALA A 58 9.56 -12.14 0.94
N LEU A 59 10.68 -11.58 1.44
CA LEU A 59 11.44 -10.56 0.74
C LEU A 59 12.00 -11.09 -0.58
N ASP A 60 12.57 -12.31 -0.59
CA ASP A 60 13.13 -12.92 -1.79
C ASP A 60 12.05 -13.16 -2.85
N LEU A 61 10.86 -13.64 -2.45
CA LEU A 61 9.73 -13.84 -3.37
C LEU A 61 9.17 -12.52 -3.90
N MET A 62 8.97 -11.52 -3.02
CA MET A 62 8.41 -10.22 -3.40
C MET A 62 9.36 -9.40 -4.28
N THR A 63 10.65 -9.70 -4.26
CA THR A 63 11.67 -8.98 -5.03
C THR A 63 12.37 -9.86 -6.08
N ALA A 64 11.75 -11.00 -6.42
CA ALA A 64 12.28 -11.94 -7.40
C ALA A 64 12.34 -11.32 -8.80
N GLU A 65 13.48 -11.45 -9.47
CA GLU A 65 13.74 -10.87 -10.79
C GLU A 65 13.05 -11.63 -11.94
N ASP A 66 12.64 -12.87 -11.70
CA ASP A 66 11.93 -13.75 -12.63
C ASP A 66 10.40 -13.63 -12.54
N ASN A 67 9.90 -12.65 -11.79
CA ASN A 67 8.48 -12.35 -11.72
C ASN A 67 7.92 -11.99 -13.10
N ILE A 68 6.74 -12.54 -13.42
CA ILE A 68 6.06 -12.26 -14.70
C ILE A 68 5.56 -10.82 -14.69
N ALA A 69 6.02 -10.02 -15.65
CA ALA A 69 5.57 -8.64 -15.85
C ALA A 69 4.15 -8.57 -16.44
N VAL A 70 3.15 -8.98 -15.66
CA VAL A 70 1.73 -8.93 -16.07
C VAL A 70 1.31 -7.48 -16.28
N GLY A 71 0.67 -7.19 -17.41
CA GLY A 71 0.29 -5.84 -17.79
C GLY A 71 -1.02 -5.75 -18.56
N ALA A 72 -1.57 -4.54 -18.63
CA ALA A 72 -2.77 -4.24 -19.39
C ALA A 72 -2.41 -3.82 -20.82
N ALA A 73 -3.02 -4.45 -21.82
CA ALA A 73 -2.84 -4.09 -23.22
C ALA A 73 -3.78 -2.95 -23.63
N LEU A 74 -3.23 -1.84 -24.11
CA LEU A 74 -3.98 -0.67 -24.55
C LEU A 74 -3.27 0.01 -25.73
N LYS A 75 -3.99 0.25 -26.83
CA LYS A 75 -3.53 0.99 -28.02
C LYS A 75 -2.12 0.55 -28.49
N GLY A 76 -1.92 -0.76 -28.67
CA GLY A 76 -0.68 -1.34 -29.18
C GLY A 76 0.48 -1.45 -28.19
N HIS A 77 0.26 -1.07 -26.92
CA HIS A 77 1.23 -1.18 -25.84
C HIS A 77 0.73 -2.08 -24.72
N VAL A 78 1.66 -2.61 -23.93
CA VAL A 78 1.39 -3.27 -22.66
C VAL A 78 1.94 -2.37 -21.55
N TYR A 79 1.09 -2.02 -20.58
CA TYR A 79 1.46 -1.22 -19.41
C TYR A 79 1.61 -2.12 -18.20
N ASN A 80 2.70 -1.96 -17.47
CA ASN A 80 3.04 -2.76 -16.31
C ASN A 80 3.49 -1.84 -15.17
N PHE A 81 3.13 -2.21 -13.95
CA PHE A 81 3.74 -1.65 -12.75
C PHE A 81 4.72 -2.68 -12.21
N TRP A 82 5.93 -2.24 -11.89
CA TRP A 82 7.04 -3.11 -11.55
C TRP A 82 7.70 -2.68 -10.24
N GLN A 83 7.97 -3.64 -9.36
CA GLN A 83 8.74 -3.45 -8.13
C GLN A 83 9.76 -4.57 -8.02
N ASP A 84 10.95 -4.23 -7.53
CA ASP A 84 12.04 -5.16 -7.29
C ASP A 84 12.97 -4.62 -6.19
N LYS A 85 14.14 -5.24 -6.00
CA LYS A 85 15.13 -4.84 -4.97
C LYS A 85 15.64 -3.40 -5.14
N THR A 86 15.62 -2.87 -6.35
CA THR A 86 16.14 -1.54 -6.72
C THR A 86 15.03 -0.51 -6.89
N ASN A 87 13.85 -0.93 -7.36
CA ASN A 87 12.68 -0.10 -7.57
C ASN A 87 11.62 -0.40 -6.49
N VAL A 88 11.86 0.10 -5.27
CA VAL A 88 11.07 -0.24 -4.08
C VAL A 88 9.69 0.42 -4.12
N LEU A 89 9.61 1.69 -4.50
CA LEU A 89 8.33 2.38 -4.73
C LEU A 89 7.77 2.07 -6.13
N GLY A 90 8.64 1.66 -7.04
CA GLY A 90 8.29 0.98 -8.28
C GLY A 90 8.36 1.86 -9.52
N LEU A 91 8.15 1.22 -10.67
CA LEU A 91 8.14 1.82 -11.99
C LEU A 91 6.78 1.62 -12.64
N TRP A 92 6.16 2.70 -13.12
CA TRP A 92 5.12 2.58 -14.13
C TRP A 92 5.77 2.66 -15.51
N ARG A 93 5.66 1.57 -16.27
CA ARG A 93 6.37 1.37 -17.54
C ARG A 93 5.46 0.81 -18.62
N ARG A 94 5.86 0.95 -19.88
CA ARG A 94 5.18 0.34 -21.02
C ARG A 94 6.15 -0.29 -22.00
N THR A 95 5.65 -1.20 -22.82
CA THR A 95 6.36 -1.73 -23.98
C THR A 95 5.39 -1.93 -25.13
N THR A 96 5.87 -2.18 -26.35
CA THR A 96 4.99 -2.54 -27.47
C THR A 96 4.47 -3.97 -27.30
N VAL A 97 3.29 -4.28 -27.83
CA VAL A 97 2.75 -5.66 -27.81
C VAL A 97 3.69 -6.66 -28.50
N ALA A 98 4.46 -6.22 -29.52
CA ALA A 98 5.43 -7.05 -30.19
C ALA A 98 6.62 -7.38 -29.28
N SER A 99 7.18 -6.38 -28.60
CA SER A 99 8.30 -6.55 -27.67
C SER A 99 7.90 -7.34 -26.42
N TYR A 100 6.67 -7.15 -25.92
CA TYR A 100 6.14 -7.92 -24.79
C TYR A 100 6.16 -9.45 -24.98
N LYS A 101 6.11 -9.92 -26.23
CA LYS A 101 6.10 -11.35 -26.56
C LYS A 101 7.49 -11.97 -26.64
N THR A 102 8.55 -11.19 -26.48
CA THR A 102 9.92 -11.70 -26.46
C THR A 102 10.32 -12.11 -25.04
N GLU A 103 11.41 -12.86 -24.90
CA GLU A 103 11.97 -13.21 -23.58
C GLU A 103 12.45 -11.98 -22.80
N LYS A 104 12.81 -10.90 -23.50
CA LYS A 104 13.34 -9.66 -22.92
C LYS A 104 12.64 -8.46 -23.54
N PRO A 105 11.44 -8.11 -23.05
CA PRO A 105 10.74 -6.92 -23.52
C PRO A 105 11.54 -5.65 -23.23
N ASP A 106 11.51 -4.73 -24.18
CA ASP A 106 12.13 -3.41 -24.05
C ASP A 106 11.13 -2.46 -23.40
N TRP A 107 11.38 -2.10 -22.14
CA TRP A 107 10.48 -1.31 -21.33
C TRP A 107 10.87 0.17 -21.33
N GLU A 108 9.91 1.03 -21.65
CA GLU A 108 9.99 2.47 -21.48
C GLU A 108 9.38 2.85 -20.13
N THR A 109 10.19 3.43 -19.23
CA THR A 109 9.70 3.98 -17.96
C THR A 109 8.92 5.27 -18.21
N ILE A 110 7.69 5.32 -17.72
CA ILE A 110 6.82 6.51 -17.79
C ILE A 110 6.98 7.33 -16.51
N VAL A 111 6.94 6.65 -15.35
CA VAL A 111 7.16 7.26 -14.03
C VAL A 111 8.01 6.32 -13.18
N ASP A 112 9.06 6.88 -12.58
CA ASP A 112 9.87 6.26 -11.54
C ASP A 112 9.48 6.87 -10.20
N PHE A 113 8.85 6.06 -9.33
CA PHE A 113 8.32 6.55 -8.06
C PHE A 113 9.42 6.70 -7.00
N ASP A 114 10.52 5.96 -7.13
CA ASP A 114 11.70 6.08 -6.26
C ASP A 114 12.41 7.42 -6.51
N GLN A 115 12.64 7.77 -7.78
CA GLN A 115 13.18 9.07 -8.16
C GLN A 115 12.26 10.22 -7.80
N LEU A 116 10.95 10.07 -8.01
CA LEU A 116 9.96 11.09 -7.65
C LEU A 116 9.98 11.35 -6.13
N ALA A 117 9.98 10.28 -5.32
CA ALA A 117 10.00 10.40 -3.88
C ALA A 117 11.30 11.03 -3.36
N ALA A 118 12.43 10.68 -3.95
CA ALA A 118 13.72 11.30 -3.60
C ALA A 118 13.73 12.81 -3.91
N LYS A 119 13.10 13.23 -5.02
CA LYS A 119 13.03 14.63 -5.42
C LYS A 119 12.11 15.46 -4.52
N GLU A 120 10.98 14.90 -4.11
CA GLU A 120 9.94 15.64 -3.39
C GLU A 120 9.98 15.45 -1.87
N GLY A 121 10.74 14.46 -1.39
CA GLY A 121 10.80 14.12 0.03
C GLY A 121 9.52 13.45 0.54
N ILE A 122 8.67 12.95 -0.37
CA ILE A 122 7.38 12.31 -0.06
C ILE A 122 7.32 10.95 -0.74
N LYS A 123 6.93 9.90 -0.02
CA LYS A 123 6.73 8.58 -0.61
C LYS A 123 5.41 8.54 -1.37
N TRP A 124 5.49 8.40 -2.69
CA TRP A 124 4.33 8.23 -3.56
C TRP A 124 4.00 6.76 -3.74
N VAL A 125 2.70 6.43 -3.74
CA VAL A 125 2.19 5.08 -3.95
C VAL A 125 1.35 5.05 -5.22
N PHE A 126 1.70 4.18 -6.15
CA PHE A 126 0.91 3.99 -7.36
C PHE A 126 -0.40 3.26 -7.05
N SER A 127 -1.53 3.89 -7.38
CA SER A 127 -2.89 3.34 -7.15
C SER A 127 -3.63 3.00 -8.46
N GLY A 128 -2.88 2.84 -9.55
CA GLY A 128 -3.40 2.54 -10.87
C GLY A 128 -3.46 3.74 -11.81
N ALA A 129 -3.59 3.44 -13.10
CA ALA A 129 -3.84 4.39 -14.17
C ALA A 129 -5.03 3.83 -14.97
N ARG A 130 -6.20 4.48 -14.83
CA ARG A 130 -7.43 4.12 -15.55
C ARG A 130 -7.62 5.00 -16.77
#